data_AF-A0A0G1HY62-F1
#
_entry.id   AF-A0A0G1HY62-F1
#
_cell.length_a   1.000
_cell.length_b   1.000
_cell.length_c   1.000
_cell.angle_alpha   90.00
_cell.angle_beta   90.00
_cell.angle_gamma   90.00
#
_symmetry.space_group_name_H-M   'P 1'
#
loop_
_entity.id
_entity.type
_entity.pdbx_description
1 polymer ?
#
loop_
_entity_poly.entity_id
_entity_poly.type
_entity_poly.pdbx_seq_one_letter_code
_entity_poly.pdbx_strand_id
1 'polypeptide(L)'
;MVVRREKNLKDLYGIINRYHYIDPEKRYLISDRAWIDIKLGNQLELKTFWLRVGKYASEAPREGDEDPWVTIYSLAEMLGCFYPDYLI
;
A
#
# COMPACT_ATOMS: atom_id res chain seq x y z
N MET A 1 20.51 -1.95 -10.95
CA MET A 1 20.50 -0.55 -10.50
C MET A 1 19.97 -0.52 -9.07
N VAL A 2 20.80 -0.23 -8.07
CA VAL A 2 20.34 -0.14 -6.68
C VAL A 2 19.67 1.23 -6.51
N VAL A 3 18.39 1.24 -6.15
CA VAL A 3 17.66 2.48 -5.84
C VAL A 3 18.33 3.10 -4.61
N ARG A 4 18.97 4.27 -4.79
CA ARG A 4 19.81 4.94 -3.77
C ARG A 4 19.07 5.86 -2.81
N ARG A 5 17.79 6.16 -3.06
CA ARG A 5 17.01 7.12 -2.28
C ARG A 5 15.74 6.46 -1.74
N GLU A 6 15.50 6.63 -0.44
CA GLU A 6 14.26 6.22 0.18
C GLU A 6 13.09 7.07 -0.32
N LYS A 7 11.93 6.42 -0.50
CA LYS A 7 10.68 7.09 -0.84
C LYS A 7 10.30 8.01 0.33
N ASN A 8 9.63 9.11 0.02
CA ASN A 8 9.13 10.05 1.01
C ASN A 8 7.75 10.56 0.61
N LEU A 9 7.10 11.26 1.54
CA LEU A 9 5.75 11.81 1.34
C LEU A 9 5.63 12.68 0.10
N LYS A 10 6.65 13.48 -0.24
CA LYS A 10 6.61 14.37 -1.40
C LYS A 10 6.53 13.59 -2.71
N ASP A 11 7.24 12.47 -2.80
CA ASP A 11 7.21 11.61 -3.99
C ASP A 11 5.82 11.00 -4.18
N LEU A 12 5.21 10.46 -3.10
CA LEU A 12 3.88 9.85 -3.15
C LEU A 12 2.78 10.90 -3.40
N TYR A 13 2.83 12.03 -2.72
CA TYR A 13 1.91 13.16 -2.93
C TYR A 13 1.98 13.69 -4.37
N GLY A 14 3.17 13.74 -4.97
CA GLY A 14 3.34 14.10 -6.38
C GLY A 14 2.65 13.14 -7.35
N ILE A 15 2.63 11.83 -7.03
CA ILE A 15 1.89 10.83 -7.80
C ILE A 15 0.39 11.04 -7.63
N ILE A 16 -0.10 11.18 -6.39
CA ILE A 16 -1.53 11.39 -6.09
C ILE A 16 -2.07 12.62 -6.84
N ASN A 17 -1.36 13.74 -6.79
CA ASN A 17 -1.78 14.97 -7.47
C ASN A 17 -1.75 14.87 -9.00
N ARG A 18 -0.84 14.08 -9.57
CA ARG A 18 -0.83 13.81 -11.01
C ARG A 18 -2.11 13.11 -11.47
N TYR A 19 -2.70 12.30 -10.59
CA TYR A 19 -3.93 11.56 -10.84
C TYR A 19 -5.11 12.12 -10.02
N HIS A 20 -5.14 13.44 -9.80
CA HIS A 20 -6.16 14.09 -8.96
C HIS A 20 -7.61 13.85 -9.43
N TYR A 21 -7.81 13.51 -10.71
CA TYR A 21 -9.11 13.19 -11.30
C TYR A 21 -9.65 11.80 -10.89
N ILE A 22 -8.84 10.92 -10.33
CA ILE A 22 -9.30 9.63 -9.80
C ILE A 22 -9.98 9.87 -8.45
N ASP A 23 -11.15 9.30 -8.21
CA ASP A 23 -11.82 9.36 -6.91
C ASP A 23 -10.88 8.91 -5.75
N PRO A 24 -10.64 9.73 -4.71
CA PRO A 24 -9.80 9.37 -3.57
C PRO A 24 -10.15 8.02 -2.93
N GLU A 25 -11.44 7.67 -2.85
CA GLU A 25 -11.91 6.40 -2.27
C GLU A 25 -11.52 5.16 -3.08
N LYS A 26 -11.12 5.37 -4.34
CA LYS A 26 -10.68 4.34 -5.29
C LYS A 26 -9.16 4.31 -5.47
N ARG A 27 -8.42 5.02 -4.61
CA ARG A 27 -6.96 5.03 -4.61
C ARG A 27 -6.46 4.09 -3.52
N TYR A 28 -5.59 3.17 -3.91
CA TYR A 28 -5.02 2.17 -3.03
C TYR A 28 -3.50 2.20 -3.14
N LEU A 29 -2.81 1.98 -2.02
CA LEU A 29 -1.37 1.75 -2.02
C LEU A 29 -1.12 0.28 -1.72
N ILE A 30 -0.31 -0.37 -2.56
CA ILE A 30 0.07 -1.78 -2.38
C ILE A 30 1.59 -1.83 -2.28
N SER A 31 2.11 -2.45 -1.23
CA SER A 31 3.55 -2.66 -1.08
C SER A 31 3.85 -3.90 -0.24
N ASP A 32 5.03 -4.48 -0.43
CA ASP A 32 5.57 -5.54 0.42
C ASP A 32 6.29 -5.01 1.67
N ARG A 33 6.44 -3.69 1.79
CA ARG A 33 7.25 -3.05 2.82
C ARG A 33 6.45 -2.14 3.76
N ALA A 34 6.15 -2.64 4.96
CA ALA A 34 5.30 -1.95 5.94
C ALA A 34 5.89 -0.60 6.38
N TRP A 35 7.10 -0.61 6.95
CA TRP A 35 7.62 0.54 7.70
C TRP A 35 7.78 1.84 6.91
N ILE A 36 7.92 1.76 5.59
CA ILE A 36 8.03 2.96 4.74
C ILE A 36 6.81 3.14 3.84
N ASP A 37 6.38 2.13 3.09
CA ASP A 37 5.36 2.36 2.06
C ASP A 37 3.96 2.40 2.66
N ILE A 38 3.66 1.50 3.59
CA ILE A 38 2.37 1.48 4.29
C ILE A 38 2.26 2.73 5.19
N LYS A 39 3.34 3.05 5.91
CA LYS A 39 3.46 4.30 6.69
C LYS A 39 3.13 5.54 5.87
N LEU A 40 3.79 5.70 4.72
CA LEU A 40 3.56 6.84 3.82
C LEU A 40 2.14 6.85 3.24
N GLY A 41 1.56 5.68 2.96
CA GLY A 41 0.18 5.55 2.50
C GLY A 41 -0.84 5.98 3.55
N ASN A 42 -0.66 5.50 4.78
CA ASN A 42 -1.52 5.84 5.92
C ASN A 42 -1.47 7.33 6.27
N GLN A 43 -0.28 7.95 6.21
CA GLN A 43 -0.11 9.40 6.38
C GLN A 43 -0.82 10.26 5.32
N LEU A 44 -1.18 9.66 4.18
CA LEU A 44 -1.94 10.29 3.10
C LEU A 44 -3.37 9.75 3.01
N GLU A 45 -3.84 9.07 4.08
CA GLU A 45 -5.20 8.53 4.20
C GLU A 45 -5.59 7.56 3.06
N LEU A 46 -4.62 6.89 2.46
CA LEU A 46 -4.87 5.86 1.45
C LEU A 46 -5.27 4.53 2.12
N LYS A 47 -6.13 3.76 1.47
CA LYS A 47 -6.34 2.34 1.81
C LYS A 47 -5.11 1.54 1.40
N THR A 48 -4.41 0.98 2.39
CA THR A 48 -3.12 0.31 2.22
C THR A 48 -3.24 -1.22 2.23
N PHE A 49 -2.63 -1.88 1.25
CA PHE A 49 -2.50 -3.33 1.16
C PHE A 49 -1.06 -3.75 1.40
N TRP A 50 -0.84 -4.59 2.42
CA TRP A 50 0.47 -5.19 2.66
C TRP A 50 0.58 -6.55 1.97
N LEU A 51 1.44 -6.62 0.96
CA LEU A 51 1.67 -7.80 0.14
C LEU A 51 2.79 -8.69 0.72
N ARG A 52 2.40 -9.79 1.36
CA ARG A 52 3.27 -10.71 2.10
C ARG A 52 4.03 -11.73 1.24
N VAL A 53 4.34 -11.38 0.00
CA VAL A 53 5.12 -12.23 -0.93
C VAL A 53 6.32 -11.54 -1.58
N GLY A 54 6.57 -10.27 -1.23
CA GLY A 54 7.72 -9.53 -1.74
C GLY A 54 9.02 -9.73 -0.95
N LYS A 55 10.06 -9.00 -1.35
CA LYS A 55 11.40 -9.03 -0.76
C LYS A 55 11.40 -8.66 0.72
N TYR A 56 10.50 -7.77 1.12
CA TYR A 56 10.40 -7.24 2.48
C TYR A 56 9.21 -7.81 3.27
N ALA A 57 8.60 -8.90 2.79
CA ALA A 57 7.40 -9.48 3.40
C ALA A 57 7.57 -9.90 4.87
N SER A 58 8.79 -10.17 5.32
CA SER A 58 9.10 -10.51 6.72
C SER A 58 9.27 -9.29 7.63
N GLU A 59 9.37 -8.07 7.09
CA GLU A 59 9.48 -6.82 7.86
C GLU A 59 8.10 -6.41 8.39
N ALA A 60 7.76 -6.89 9.60
CA ALA A 60 6.51 -6.54 10.25
C ALA A 60 6.41 -5.05 10.61
N PRO A 61 5.18 -4.48 10.66
CA PRO A 61 4.91 -3.18 11.27
C PRO A 61 5.55 -3.06 12.65
N ARG A 62 6.18 -1.91 12.90
CA ARG A 62 6.90 -1.58 14.13
C ARG A 62 6.12 -0.60 15.00
N GLU A 63 5.37 0.29 14.36
CA GLU A 63 4.61 1.38 14.95
C GLU A 63 3.19 1.38 14.38
N GLY A 64 2.23 1.99 15.09
CA GLY A 64 0.82 1.94 14.68
C GLY A 64 0.51 2.66 13.37
N ASP A 65 1.38 3.55 12.89
CA ASP A 65 1.22 4.17 11.57
C ASP A 65 1.68 3.27 10.42
N GLU A 66 2.25 2.10 10.72
CA GLU A 66 2.69 1.09 9.76
C GLU A 66 1.67 -0.04 9.56
N ASP A 67 0.54 -0.01 10.29
CA ASP A 67 -0.52 -1.02 10.20
C ASP A 67 -1.28 -0.89 8.88
N PRO A 68 -1.34 -1.94 8.05
CA PRO A 68 -2.05 -1.90 6.79
C PRO A 68 -3.56 -1.99 6.98
N TRP A 69 -4.33 -1.45 6.03
CA TRP A 69 -5.77 -1.68 5.98
C TRP A 69 -6.11 -3.17 5.77
N VAL A 70 -5.41 -3.84 4.85
CA VAL A 70 -5.55 -5.28 4.62
C VAL A 70 -4.17 -5.92 4.36
N THR A 71 -3.94 -7.11 4.92
CA THR A 71 -2.80 -7.95 4.56
C THR A 71 -3.22 -9.00 3.54
N ILE A 72 -2.46 -9.12 2.45
CA ILE A 72 -2.73 -10.05 1.33
C ILE A 72 -1.47 -10.87 1.01
N TYR A 73 -1.66 -12.11 0.55
CA TYR A 73 -0.58 -13.00 0.11
C TYR A 73 -0.52 -13.13 -1.41
N SER A 74 -1.45 -12.51 -2.13
CA SER A 74 -1.46 -12.43 -3.58
C SER A 74 -2.22 -11.18 -4.03
N LEU A 75 -1.95 -10.70 -5.25
CA LEU A 75 -2.76 -9.63 -5.83
C LEU A 75 -4.21 -10.09 -6.11
N ALA A 76 -4.43 -11.40 -6.28
CA ALA A 76 -5.77 -11.95 -6.47
C ALA A 76 -6.67 -11.78 -5.24
N GLU A 77 -6.11 -11.88 -4.02
CA GLU A 77 -6.85 -11.64 -2.77
C GLU A 77 -7.43 -10.23 -2.66
N MET A 78 -6.86 -9.25 -3.38
CA MET A 78 -7.47 -7.92 -3.47
C MET A 78 -8.88 -7.96 -4.04
N LEU A 79 -9.17 -8.88 -4.95
CA LEU A 79 -10.50 -9.01 -5.57
C LEU A 79 -11.56 -9.32 -4.51
N GLY A 80 -11.24 -10.13 -3.50
CA GLY A 80 -12.16 -10.42 -2.39
C GLY A 80 -12.51 -9.19 -1.54
N CYS A 81 -11.67 -8.16 -1.55
CA CYS A 81 -11.93 -6.90 -0.83
C CYS A 81 -12.90 -5.98 -1.59
N PHE A 82 -13.02 -6.16 -2.91
CA PHE A 82 -13.91 -5.36 -3.78
C PHE A 82 -15.17 -6.11 -4.18
N TYR A 83 -15.07 -7.43 -4.28
CA TYR A 83 -16.09 -8.35 -4.74
C TYR A 83 -16.11 -9.54 -3.78
N PRO A 84 -16.88 -9.45 -2.68
CA PRO A 84 -16.96 -10.53 -1.68
C PRO A 84 -17.36 -11.88 -2.29
N ASP A 85 -18.11 -11.86 -3.40
CA ASP A 85 -18.60 -13.05 -4.10
C ASP A 85 -17.56 -13.69 -5.04
N TYR A 86 -16.34 -13.14 -5.16
CA TYR A 86 -15.30 -13.60 -6.11
C TYR A 86 -14.45 -14.76 -5.58
N LEU A 87 -14.69 -15.22 -4.35
CA LEU A 87 -13.97 -16.31 -3.68
C LEU A 87 -14.73 -17.65 -3.67
N ILE A 88 -15.71 -17.82 -4.57
CA ILE A 88 -16.49 -19.06 -4.76
C ILE A 88 -15.84 -19.96 -5.80
#